data_AF-A0A7Z0Q2G5-F1
#
_entry.id   AF-A0A7Z0Q2G5-F1
#
_cell.length_a   1.000
_cell.length_b   1.000
_cell.length_c   1.000
_cell.angle_alpha   90.00
_cell.angle_beta   90.00
_cell.angle_gamma   90.00
#
_symmetry.space_group_name_H-M   'P 1'
#
loop_
_entity.id
_entity.type
_entity.pdbx_description
1 polymer ?
#
loop_
_entity_poly.entity_id
_entity_poly.type
_entity_poly.pdbx_seq_one_letter_code
_entity_poly.pdbx_strand_id
1 'polypeptide(L)'
;PVAFGLLVLALTGGTVAGVRLGPKVLPSLSRRRLLALALTFTGVALLATGLVPDMATMLLTAALAGTGAGVAANTGHTLLDLEAEEYRRPRLTDHLHAVVRAVIGLAAVAAPLLAAAIGPHRVESGKFVFAHGGAAFVLMLVGALLLPVAALVLAKTDDRSGVPLRHDLRDAVRGDEPTAAPAANGFFIALEGGDGAGKSTQAEALAEWIRAKGHEVVLTREPGATPVGKRLRSILLDVSSAGLSHRAEALLYAADRAEHVDTVVRPALERGAVVISDRYIDSSVAYQGAGRDLSPTEVARISRWATNGLVPHLTVLLDVSPETARERFTEAPDRLESEPAEFHARVRSGFLTLAASDPGRYLVVDAGQEPEAVTTVVRHRLDQMLPLSEAELKAREEARRKAEEDARRRAEEEAARKAEEERLERERQEELARLRAEEEERQRRELEEAQRR
;
A
#
# COMPACT_ATOMS: atom_id res chain seq x y z
N PRO A 1 -24.16 42.26 -0.42
CA PRO A 1 -23.20 41.74 0.59
C PRO A 1 -23.32 40.22 0.85
N VAL A 2 -24.51 39.73 1.20
CA VAL A 2 -24.73 38.30 1.55
C VAL A 2 -24.48 37.36 0.36
N ALA A 3 -25.03 37.66 -0.81
CA ALA A 3 -24.84 36.84 -2.03
C ALA A 3 -23.36 36.72 -2.43
N PHE A 4 -22.59 37.81 -2.31
CA PHE A 4 -21.15 37.78 -2.57
C PHE A 4 -20.39 36.93 -1.55
N GLY A 5 -20.71 37.05 -0.26
CA GLY A 5 -20.12 36.22 0.79
C GLY A 5 -20.41 34.73 0.60
N LEU A 6 -21.63 34.38 0.21
CA LEU A 6 -22.02 33.00 -0.11
C LEU A 6 -21.29 32.46 -1.34
N LEU A 7 -21.09 33.28 -2.38
CA LEU A 7 -20.34 32.88 -3.56
C LEU A 7 -18.86 32.62 -3.23
N VAL A 8 -18.24 33.51 -2.45
CA VAL A 8 -16.86 33.32 -1.98
C VAL A 8 -16.74 32.06 -1.12
N LEU A 9 -17.71 31.82 -0.23
CA LEU A 9 -17.75 30.62 0.60
C LEU A 9 -17.92 29.35 -0.25
N ALA A 10 -18.79 29.37 -1.25
CA ALA A 10 -19.02 28.25 -2.16
C ALA A 10 -17.74 27.91 -2.94
N LEU A 11 -17.08 28.91 -3.52
CA LEU A 11 -15.83 28.72 -4.29
C LEU A 11 -14.69 28.24 -3.39
N THR A 12 -14.43 28.91 -2.26
CA THR A 12 -13.31 28.55 -1.37
C THR A 12 -13.56 27.23 -0.64
N GLY A 13 -14.77 27.01 -0.12
CA GLY A 13 -15.20 25.75 0.49
C GLY A 13 -15.14 24.58 -0.49
N GLY A 14 -15.60 24.81 -1.73
CA GLY A 14 -15.46 23.87 -2.83
C GLY A 14 -14.00 23.50 -3.08
N THR A 15 -13.10 24.48 -3.19
CA THR A 15 -11.66 24.23 -3.39
C THR A 15 -11.06 23.39 -2.28
N VAL A 16 -11.37 23.69 -1.01
CA VAL A 16 -10.88 22.90 0.13
C VAL A 16 -11.42 21.46 0.07
N ALA A 17 -12.69 21.27 -0.27
CA ALA A 17 -13.28 19.95 -0.45
C ALA A 17 -12.61 19.20 -1.60
N GLY A 18 -12.38 19.86 -2.74
CA GLY A 18 -11.69 19.32 -3.90
C GLY A 18 -10.27 18.85 -3.60
N VAL A 19 -9.50 19.64 -2.85
CA VAL A 19 -8.14 19.25 -2.42
C VAL A 19 -8.18 17.99 -1.56
N ARG A 20 -9.10 17.91 -0.59
CA ARG A 20 -9.25 16.73 0.28
C ARG A 20 -9.73 15.48 -0.47
N LEU A 21 -10.61 15.65 -1.45
CA LEU A 21 -11.14 14.55 -2.24
C LEU A 21 -10.17 14.10 -3.34
N GLY A 22 -9.28 14.99 -3.80
CA GLY A 22 -8.35 14.78 -4.92
C GLY A 22 -7.67 13.40 -4.95
N PRO A 23 -7.06 12.91 -3.86
CA PRO A 23 -6.43 11.58 -3.83
C PRO A 23 -7.39 10.42 -4.12
N LYS A 24 -8.68 10.59 -3.76
CA LYS A 24 -9.75 9.59 -3.89
C LYS A 24 -10.56 9.73 -5.19
N VAL A 25 -10.44 10.84 -5.92
CA VAL A 25 -11.17 11.02 -7.18
C VAL A 25 -10.53 10.15 -8.27
N LEU A 26 -11.32 9.21 -8.79
CA LEU A 26 -10.99 8.33 -9.93
C LEU A 26 -9.55 7.78 -9.82
N PRO A 27 -9.25 6.96 -8.79
CA PRO A 27 -7.88 6.57 -8.45
C PRO A 27 -7.18 5.76 -9.54
N SER A 28 -7.93 5.11 -10.44
CA SER A 28 -7.43 4.34 -11.58
C SER A 28 -7.13 5.17 -12.83
N LEU A 29 -7.59 6.43 -12.89
CA LEU A 29 -7.20 7.36 -13.97
C LEU A 29 -5.77 7.86 -13.75
N SER A 30 -5.03 8.02 -14.85
CA SER A 30 -3.77 8.75 -14.83
C SER A 30 -3.97 10.13 -14.23
N ARG A 31 -3.04 10.56 -13.36
CA ARG A 31 -3.04 11.90 -12.78
C ARG A 31 -2.97 12.99 -13.86
N ARG A 32 -2.33 12.71 -15.01
CA ARG A 32 -2.27 13.66 -16.14
C ARG A 32 -3.65 13.85 -16.81
N ARG A 33 -4.39 12.76 -17.02
CA ARG A 33 -5.77 12.81 -17.56
C ARG A 33 -6.75 13.40 -16.56
N LEU A 34 -6.60 13.06 -15.27
CA LEU A 34 -7.42 13.61 -14.20
C LEU A 34 -7.26 15.13 -14.10
N LEU A 35 -6.05 15.66 -14.28
CA LEU A 35 -5.80 17.11 -14.31
C LEU A 35 -6.61 17.79 -15.43
N ALA A 36 -6.54 17.28 -16.65
CA ALA A 36 -7.29 17.83 -17.78
C ALA A 36 -8.82 17.73 -17.60
N LEU A 37 -9.30 16.62 -17.04
CA LEU A 37 -10.71 16.43 -16.73
C LEU A 37 -11.18 17.38 -15.63
N ALA A 38 -10.40 17.57 -14.57
CA ALA A 38 -10.70 18.50 -13.49
C ALA A 38 -10.74 19.96 -13.99
N LEU A 39 -9.81 20.35 -14.87
CA LEU A 39 -9.83 21.67 -15.54
C LEU A 39 -11.06 21.84 -16.44
N THR A 40 -11.40 20.82 -17.22
CA THR A 40 -12.60 20.82 -18.07
C THR A 40 -13.87 20.99 -17.23
N PHE A 41 -14.00 20.19 -16.16
CA PHE A 41 -15.12 20.26 -15.22
C PHE A 41 -15.22 21.63 -14.56
N THR A 42 -14.10 22.21 -14.12
CA THR A 42 -14.03 23.56 -13.57
C THR A 42 -14.52 24.61 -14.57
N GLY A 43 -14.04 24.54 -15.82
CA GLY A 43 -14.46 25.47 -16.88
C GLY A 43 -15.95 25.41 -17.18
N VAL A 44 -16.51 24.20 -17.29
CA VAL A 44 -17.95 23.98 -17.50
C VAL A 44 -18.77 24.48 -16.31
N ALA A 45 -18.31 24.23 -15.08
CA ALA A 45 -19.01 24.69 -13.87
C ALA A 45 -18.99 26.23 -13.74
N LEU A 46 -17.89 26.89 -14.12
CA LEU A 46 -17.81 28.37 -14.16
C LEU A 46 -18.71 28.97 -15.24
N LEU A 47 -18.78 28.33 -16.43
CA LEU A 47 -19.73 28.71 -17.47
C LEU A 47 -21.18 28.61 -16.96
N ALA A 48 -21.53 27.51 -16.32
CA ALA A 48 -22.86 27.33 -15.73
C ALA A 48 -23.15 28.38 -14.64
N THR A 49 -22.16 28.69 -13.80
CA THR A 49 -22.28 29.70 -12.73
C THR A 49 -22.64 31.08 -13.27
N GLY A 50 -22.08 31.48 -14.42
CA GLY A 50 -22.42 32.76 -15.05
C GLY A 50 -23.68 32.73 -15.93
N LEU A 51 -24.13 31.55 -16.35
CA LEU A 51 -25.33 31.41 -17.20
C LEU A 51 -26.62 31.35 -16.37
N VAL A 52 -26.55 30.86 -15.14
CA VAL A 52 -27.72 30.58 -14.31
C VAL A 52 -28.13 31.81 -13.51
N PRO A 53 -29.36 32.32 -13.69
CA PRO A 53 -29.84 33.50 -12.96
C PRO A 53 -30.32 33.17 -11.53
N ASP A 54 -30.62 31.90 -11.25
CA ASP A 54 -31.06 31.44 -9.93
C ASP A 54 -29.90 31.37 -8.93
N MET A 55 -30.05 32.00 -7.77
CA MET A 55 -29.00 32.11 -6.75
C MET A 55 -28.60 30.76 -6.17
N ALA A 56 -29.55 29.87 -5.91
CA ALA A 56 -29.26 28.57 -5.31
C ALA A 56 -28.44 27.69 -6.27
N THR A 57 -28.86 27.64 -7.53
CA THR A 57 -28.17 26.89 -8.57
C THR A 57 -26.80 27.51 -8.90
N MET A 58 -26.69 28.85 -8.91
CA MET A 58 -25.42 29.55 -9.07
C MET A 58 -24.42 29.20 -7.95
N LEU A 59 -24.87 29.16 -6.69
CA LEU A 59 -24.02 28.77 -5.55
C LEU A 59 -23.60 27.30 -5.65
N LEU A 60 -24.50 26.41 -6.09
CA LEU A 60 -24.17 25.00 -6.32
C LEU A 60 -23.11 24.83 -7.41
N THR A 61 -23.28 25.47 -8.57
CA THR A 61 -22.31 25.38 -9.67
C THR A 61 -20.99 26.05 -9.30
N ALA A 62 -21.00 27.11 -8.49
CA ALA A 62 -19.80 27.72 -7.96
C ALA A 62 -19.05 26.78 -6.99
N ALA A 63 -19.76 26.06 -6.13
CA ALA A 63 -19.16 25.05 -5.25
C ALA A 63 -18.55 23.89 -6.06
N LEU A 64 -19.22 23.46 -7.13
CA LEU A 64 -18.69 22.45 -8.07
C LEU A 64 -17.44 22.97 -8.80
N ALA A 65 -17.45 24.22 -9.27
CA ALA A 65 -16.28 24.86 -9.87
C ALA A 65 -15.08 24.90 -8.90
N GLY A 66 -15.33 25.30 -7.65
CA GLY A 66 -14.32 25.24 -6.58
C GLY A 66 -13.79 23.82 -6.37
N THR A 67 -14.67 22.83 -6.29
CA THR A 67 -14.29 21.42 -6.14
C THR A 67 -13.40 20.94 -7.28
N GLY A 68 -13.75 21.24 -8.53
CA GLY A 68 -12.93 20.94 -9.70
C GLY A 68 -11.54 21.60 -9.63
N ALA A 69 -11.50 22.87 -9.26
CA ALA A 69 -10.26 23.62 -9.11
C ALA A 69 -9.36 23.04 -8.01
N GLY A 70 -9.96 22.62 -6.89
CA GLY A 70 -9.26 21.95 -5.80
C GLY A 70 -8.66 20.60 -6.19
N VAL A 71 -9.42 19.78 -6.93
CA VAL A 71 -8.91 18.51 -7.49
C VAL A 71 -7.74 18.79 -8.45
N ALA A 72 -7.89 19.74 -9.37
CA ALA A 72 -6.83 20.12 -10.30
C ALA A 72 -5.56 20.61 -9.58
N ALA A 73 -5.70 21.42 -8.52
CA ALA A 73 -4.57 21.90 -7.72
C ALA A 73 -3.85 20.75 -7.00
N ASN A 74 -4.59 19.85 -6.36
CA ASN A 74 -4.02 18.67 -5.70
C ASN A 74 -3.29 17.76 -6.72
N THR A 75 -3.93 17.46 -7.85
CA THR A 75 -3.36 16.62 -8.90
C THR A 75 -2.12 17.25 -9.52
N GLY A 76 -2.12 18.57 -9.76
CA GLY A 76 -0.96 19.31 -10.24
C GLY A 76 0.23 19.24 -9.28
N HIS A 77 -0.01 19.43 -7.98
CA HIS A 77 1.02 19.24 -6.95
C HIS A 77 1.56 17.80 -6.93
N THR A 78 0.67 16.81 -7.00
CA THR A 78 1.09 15.40 -7.04
C THR A 78 1.98 15.10 -8.25
N LEU A 79 1.68 15.66 -9.42
CA LEU A 79 2.50 15.48 -10.62
C LEU A 79 3.88 16.14 -10.48
N LEU A 80 3.94 17.35 -9.91
CA LEU A 80 5.21 18.02 -9.62
C LEU A 80 6.05 17.24 -8.62
N ASP A 81 5.41 16.66 -7.61
CA ASP A 81 6.08 15.81 -6.64
C ASP A 81 6.68 14.57 -7.31
N LEU A 82 5.96 13.94 -8.24
CA LEU A 82 6.43 12.75 -8.93
C LEU A 82 7.56 13.01 -9.94
N GLU A 83 7.64 14.20 -10.54
CA GLU A 83 8.56 14.49 -11.64
C GLU A 83 9.73 15.41 -11.27
N ALA A 84 9.63 16.17 -10.18
CA ALA A 84 10.71 17.07 -9.77
C ALA A 84 11.84 16.29 -9.09
N GLU A 85 13.07 16.53 -9.55
CA GLU A 85 14.28 16.11 -8.86
C GLU A 85 14.25 16.59 -7.40
N GLU A 86 14.65 15.73 -6.46
CA GLU A 86 14.46 15.93 -5.02
C GLU A 86 15.08 17.25 -4.51
N TYR A 87 16.23 17.65 -5.07
CA TYR A 87 16.90 18.92 -4.73
C TYR A 87 16.24 20.17 -5.34
N ARG A 88 15.46 20.03 -6.42
CA ARG A 88 14.74 21.14 -7.08
C ARG A 88 13.34 21.34 -6.54
N ARG A 89 12.74 20.32 -5.94
CA ARG A 89 11.35 20.33 -5.46
C ARG A 89 11.02 21.56 -4.59
N PRO A 90 11.80 21.95 -3.57
CA PRO A 90 11.46 23.10 -2.73
C PRO A 90 11.39 24.42 -3.52
N ARG A 91 12.35 24.65 -4.43
CA ARG A 91 12.41 25.86 -5.25
C ARG A 91 11.25 25.93 -6.26
N LEU A 92 10.87 24.78 -6.84
CA LEU A 92 9.73 24.69 -7.75
C LEU A 92 8.42 25.01 -7.02
N THR A 93 8.22 24.46 -5.82
CA THR A 93 7.05 24.75 -4.99
C THR A 93 6.96 26.24 -4.62
N ASP A 94 8.08 26.84 -4.21
CA ASP A 94 8.13 28.28 -3.90
C ASP A 94 7.80 29.15 -5.13
N HIS A 95 8.36 28.80 -6.29
CA HIS A 95 8.05 29.49 -7.54
C HIS A 95 6.57 29.36 -7.92
N LEU A 96 5.99 28.16 -7.77
CA LEU A 96 4.57 27.93 -8.02
C LEU A 96 3.69 28.78 -7.09
N HIS A 97 4.00 28.83 -5.80
CA HIS A 97 3.29 29.70 -4.86
C HIS A 97 3.40 31.18 -5.22
N ALA A 98 4.58 31.63 -5.68
CA ALA A 98 4.76 33.00 -6.15
C ALA A 98 3.90 33.30 -7.39
N VAL A 99 3.89 32.40 -8.38
CA VAL A 99 3.05 32.53 -9.58
C VAL A 99 1.57 32.54 -9.22
N VAL A 100 1.11 31.63 -8.36
CA VAL A 100 -0.29 31.58 -7.91
C VAL A 100 -0.69 32.89 -7.23
N ARG A 101 0.14 33.43 -6.33
CA ARG A 101 -0.14 34.72 -5.66
C ARG A 101 -0.18 35.88 -6.66
N ALA A 102 0.74 35.92 -7.62
CA ALA A 102 0.76 36.94 -8.66
C ALA A 102 -0.50 36.89 -9.53
N VAL A 103 -0.92 35.69 -9.93
CA VAL A 103 -2.14 35.47 -10.73
C VAL A 103 -3.39 35.86 -9.94
N ILE A 104 -3.50 35.47 -8.67
CA ILE A 104 -4.61 35.88 -7.80
C ILE A 104 -4.66 37.40 -7.65
N GLY A 105 -3.51 38.04 -7.42
CA GLY A 105 -3.40 39.50 -7.31
C GLY A 105 -3.84 40.21 -8.59
N LEU A 106 -3.37 39.74 -9.76
CA LEU A 106 -3.78 40.28 -11.05
C LEU A 106 -5.29 40.09 -11.29
N ALA A 107 -5.82 38.90 -11.00
CA ALA A 107 -7.24 38.59 -11.17
C ALA A 107 -8.13 39.46 -10.27
N ALA A 108 -7.72 39.74 -9.04
CA ALA A 108 -8.46 40.59 -8.11
C ALA A 108 -8.63 42.04 -8.63
N VAL A 109 -7.72 42.52 -9.49
CA VAL A 109 -7.80 43.84 -10.12
C VAL A 109 -8.48 43.77 -11.48
N ALA A 110 -8.07 42.83 -12.33
CA ALA A 110 -8.54 42.74 -13.71
C ALA A 110 -10.01 42.30 -13.81
N ALA A 111 -10.46 41.36 -12.97
CA ALA A 111 -11.82 40.82 -13.06
C ALA A 111 -12.92 41.86 -12.77
N PRO A 112 -12.82 42.71 -11.73
CA PRO A 112 -13.78 43.80 -11.52
C PRO A 112 -13.75 44.85 -12.64
N LEU A 113 -12.57 45.18 -13.18
CA LEU A 113 -12.45 46.14 -14.28
C LEU A 113 -13.09 45.62 -15.57
N LEU A 114 -12.87 44.35 -15.89
CA LEU A 114 -13.52 43.67 -17.02
C LEU A 114 -15.04 43.58 -16.80
N ALA A 115 -15.49 43.23 -15.60
CA ALA A 115 -16.91 43.21 -15.28
C ALA A 115 -17.57 44.59 -15.42
N ALA A 116 -16.87 45.66 -15.00
CA ALA A 116 -17.34 47.02 -15.16
C ALA A 116 -17.36 47.46 -16.63
N ALA A 117 -16.34 47.08 -17.42
CA ALA A 117 -16.25 47.40 -18.84
C ALA A 117 -17.32 46.70 -19.69
N ILE A 118 -17.67 45.45 -19.34
CA ILE A 118 -18.77 44.71 -20.00
C ILE A 118 -20.12 45.34 -19.63
N GLY A 119 -20.30 45.70 -18.36
CA GLY A 119 -21.56 46.29 -17.89
C GLY A 119 -22.73 45.28 -17.88
N PRO A 120 -23.96 45.75 -17.61
CA PRO A 120 -25.15 44.91 -17.65
C PRO A 120 -25.64 44.72 -19.08
N HIS A 121 -25.80 43.48 -19.52
CA HIS A 121 -26.45 43.17 -20.80
C HIS A 121 -27.82 42.53 -20.56
N ARG A 122 -28.83 43.09 -21.23
CA ARG A 122 -30.19 42.53 -21.30
C ARG A 122 -30.51 42.22 -22.74
N VAL A 123 -30.52 40.93 -23.10
CA VAL A 123 -30.92 40.47 -24.43
C VAL A 123 -32.29 39.83 -24.31
N GLU A 124 -33.27 40.38 -25.02
CA GLU A 124 -34.62 39.82 -25.11
C GLU A 124 -34.78 39.10 -26.45
N SER A 125 -35.06 37.80 -26.41
CA SER A 125 -35.40 37.00 -27.59
C SER A 125 -36.62 36.13 -27.30
N GLY A 126 -37.79 36.59 -27.75
CA GLY A 126 -39.07 35.91 -27.51
C GLY A 126 -39.39 35.79 -26.01
N LYS A 127 -39.56 34.56 -25.51
CA LYS A 127 -39.84 34.28 -24.08
C LYS A 127 -38.58 34.27 -23.19
N PHE A 128 -37.39 34.45 -23.75
CA PHE A 128 -36.13 34.43 -23.00
C PHE A 128 -35.61 35.85 -22.75
N VAL A 129 -35.52 36.22 -21.48
CA VAL A 129 -34.85 37.45 -21.02
C VAL A 129 -33.51 37.04 -20.43
N PHE A 130 -32.42 37.34 -21.14
CA PHE A 130 -31.07 37.10 -20.66
C PHE A 130 -30.55 38.39 -20.02
N ALA A 131 -30.65 38.51 -18.69
CA ALA A 131 -30.21 39.68 -17.93
C ALA A 131 -29.08 39.30 -16.97
N HIS A 132 -27.84 39.56 -17.36
CA HIS A 132 -26.66 39.22 -16.56
C HIS A 132 -25.77 40.45 -16.37
N GLY A 133 -25.29 40.63 -15.13
CA GLY A 133 -24.28 41.65 -14.83
C GLY A 133 -22.91 41.23 -15.35
N GLY A 134 -22.02 42.20 -15.60
CA GLY A 134 -20.69 41.92 -16.17
C GLY A 134 -19.85 40.90 -15.39
N ALA A 135 -20.08 40.71 -14.09
CA ALA A 135 -19.43 39.66 -13.30
C ALA A 135 -19.76 38.23 -13.78
N ALA A 136 -21.01 37.99 -14.19
CA ALA A 136 -21.43 36.71 -14.74
C ALA A 136 -20.76 36.44 -16.09
N PHE A 137 -20.63 37.46 -16.94
CA PHE A 137 -19.88 37.37 -18.19
C PHE A 137 -18.39 37.09 -17.97
N VAL A 138 -17.77 37.68 -16.95
CA VAL A 138 -16.37 37.37 -16.60
C VAL A 138 -16.22 35.91 -16.19
N LEU A 139 -17.13 35.37 -15.37
CA LEU A 139 -17.11 33.93 -15.00
C LEU A 139 -17.29 33.03 -16.22
N MET A 140 -18.20 33.38 -17.13
CA MET A 140 -18.38 32.66 -18.39
C MET A 140 -17.14 32.71 -19.27
N LEU A 141 -16.51 33.88 -19.40
CA LEU A 141 -15.29 34.04 -20.19
C LEU A 141 -14.15 33.21 -19.63
N VAL A 142 -13.93 33.25 -18.30
CA VAL A 142 -12.91 32.41 -17.64
C VAL A 142 -13.22 30.92 -17.85
N GLY A 143 -14.47 30.51 -17.66
CA GLY A 143 -14.88 29.13 -17.89
C GLY A 143 -14.66 28.67 -19.35
N ALA A 144 -14.99 29.52 -20.33
CA ALA A 144 -14.76 29.26 -21.75
C ALA A 144 -13.27 29.16 -22.08
N LEU A 145 -12.43 30.04 -21.53
CA LEU A 145 -10.98 30.05 -21.76
C LEU A 145 -10.28 28.87 -21.09
N LEU A 146 -10.84 28.29 -20.02
CA LEU A 146 -10.32 27.07 -19.40
C LEU A 146 -10.48 25.82 -20.28
N LEU A 147 -11.49 25.75 -21.14
CA LEU A 147 -11.72 24.59 -22.01
C LEU A 147 -10.59 24.33 -23.03
N PRO A 148 -10.11 25.32 -23.82
CA PRO A 148 -8.98 25.10 -24.71
C PRO A 148 -7.68 24.85 -23.94
N VAL A 149 -7.51 25.43 -22.75
CA VAL A 149 -6.37 25.11 -21.88
C VAL A 149 -6.43 23.65 -21.43
N ALA A 150 -7.59 23.16 -20.99
CA ALA A 150 -7.78 21.77 -20.59
C ALA A 150 -7.54 20.81 -21.76
N ALA A 151 -7.99 21.16 -22.97
CA ALA A 151 -7.73 20.39 -24.18
C ALA A 151 -6.24 20.36 -24.54
N LEU A 152 -5.54 21.48 -24.39
CA LEU A 152 -4.09 21.56 -24.61
C LEU A 152 -3.31 20.75 -23.58
N VAL A 153 -3.70 20.83 -22.30
CA VAL A 153 -3.13 19.98 -21.24
C VAL A 153 -3.35 18.52 -21.58
N LEU A 154 -4.57 18.10 -21.91
CA LEU A 154 -4.84 16.72 -22.32
C LEU A 154 -3.95 16.30 -23.50
N ALA A 155 -3.87 17.09 -24.57
CA ALA A 155 -3.08 16.75 -25.75
C ALA A 155 -1.56 16.67 -25.47
N LYS A 156 -1.04 17.50 -24.56
CA LYS A 156 0.40 17.59 -24.24
C LYS A 156 0.84 16.62 -23.16
N THR A 157 -0.04 16.29 -22.23
CA THR A 157 0.29 15.46 -21.06
C THR A 157 -0.35 14.08 -21.12
N ASP A 158 -1.07 13.69 -22.19
CA ASP A 158 -1.64 12.35 -22.26
C ASP A 158 -0.54 11.29 -22.33
N ASP A 159 -0.44 10.48 -21.28
CA ASP A 159 0.49 9.36 -21.14
C ASP A 159 -0.09 8.04 -21.69
N ARG A 160 -1.34 8.03 -22.14
CA ARG A 160 -2.02 6.85 -22.72
C ARG A 160 -2.42 7.08 -24.17
N SER A 161 -1.44 7.45 -25.00
CA SER A 161 -1.63 7.63 -26.43
C SER A 161 -2.20 6.35 -27.08
N GLY A 162 -3.31 6.51 -27.83
CA GLY A 162 -4.01 5.41 -28.50
C GLY A 162 -5.19 4.79 -27.73
N VAL A 163 -5.40 5.11 -26.44
CA VAL A 163 -6.60 4.68 -25.69
C VAL A 163 -7.60 5.84 -25.61
N PRO A 164 -8.83 5.70 -26.17
CA PRO A 164 -9.83 6.75 -26.08
C PRO A 164 -10.20 7.09 -24.62
N LEU A 165 -10.24 8.39 -24.29
CA LEU A 165 -10.58 8.88 -22.95
C LEU A 165 -11.88 8.30 -22.38
N ARG A 166 -12.88 8.06 -23.25
CA ARG A 166 -14.17 7.46 -22.87
C ARG A 166 -14.04 6.04 -22.28
N HIS A 167 -13.06 5.26 -22.74
CA HIS A 167 -12.86 3.89 -22.27
C HIS A 167 -12.23 3.94 -20.88
N ASP A 168 -11.17 4.72 -20.74
CA ASP A 168 -10.46 4.92 -19.48
C ASP A 168 -11.37 5.49 -18.38
N LEU A 169 -12.21 6.47 -18.74
CA LEU A 169 -13.21 7.01 -17.82
C LEU A 169 -14.27 5.97 -17.44
N ARG A 170 -14.71 5.14 -18.39
CA ARG A 170 -15.68 4.07 -18.12
C ARG A 170 -15.10 3.04 -17.16
N ASP A 171 -13.86 2.62 -17.38
CA ASP A 171 -13.16 1.64 -16.52
C ASP A 171 -12.98 2.21 -15.11
N ALA A 172 -12.59 3.49 -15.02
CA ALA A 172 -12.40 4.17 -13.76
C ALA A 172 -13.70 4.39 -12.95
N VAL A 173 -14.82 4.58 -13.65
CA VAL A 173 -16.15 4.73 -13.01
C VAL A 173 -16.75 3.37 -12.65
N ARG A 174 -16.52 2.32 -13.45
CA ARG A 174 -17.03 0.97 -13.16
C ARG A 174 -16.33 0.30 -11.98
N GLY A 175 -15.10 0.68 -11.68
CA GLY A 175 -14.33 0.04 -10.61
C GLY A 175 -13.92 -1.39 -10.95
N ASP A 176 -13.81 -1.72 -12.24
CA ASP A 176 -13.45 -3.06 -12.75
C ASP A 176 -11.97 -3.43 -12.47
N GLU A 177 -11.20 -2.57 -11.80
CA GLU A 177 -9.84 -2.91 -11.36
C GLU A 177 -9.90 -3.69 -10.04
N PRO A 178 -9.35 -4.92 -10.00
CA PRO A 178 -9.27 -5.69 -8.76
C PRO A 178 -8.56 -4.89 -7.67
N THR A 179 -9.20 -4.82 -6.49
CA THR A 179 -8.59 -4.16 -5.33
C THR A 179 -7.35 -4.94 -4.91
N ALA A 180 -6.20 -4.26 -4.80
CA ALA A 180 -4.96 -4.90 -4.36
C ALA A 180 -5.08 -5.29 -2.89
N ALA A 181 -5.02 -6.59 -2.59
CA ALA A 181 -5.09 -7.11 -1.24
C ALA A 181 -4.30 -8.42 -1.10
N PRO A 182 -3.64 -8.66 0.04
CA PRO A 182 -3.12 -9.99 0.38
C PRO A 182 -4.26 -11.01 0.47
N ALA A 183 -3.92 -12.29 0.31
CA ALA A 183 -4.88 -13.37 0.52
C ALA A 183 -5.35 -13.41 1.99
N ALA A 184 -6.60 -13.79 2.22
CA ALA A 184 -7.16 -13.90 3.57
C ALA A 184 -6.59 -15.10 4.36
N ASN A 185 -6.20 -16.15 3.64
CA ASN A 185 -5.60 -17.37 4.19
C ASN A 185 -4.18 -17.55 3.65
N GLY A 186 -3.36 -18.29 4.41
CA GLY A 186 -1.97 -18.54 4.08
C GLY A 186 -1.09 -17.31 4.25
N PHE A 187 0.15 -17.39 3.75
CA PHE A 187 1.08 -16.27 3.80
C PHE A 187 1.89 -16.23 2.51
N PHE A 188 1.95 -15.08 1.85
CA PHE A 188 2.58 -14.94 0.54
C PHE A 188 3.80 -14.03 0.61
N ILE A 189 4.96 -14.58 0.22
CA ILE A 189 6.26 -13.91 0.20
C ILE A 189 6.74 -13.85 -1.25
N ALA A 190 7.13 -12.67 -1.71
CA ALA A 190 7.84 -12.50 -2.98
C ALA A 190 9.28 -12.06 -2.70
N LEU A 191 10.23 -12.71 -3.37
CA LEU A 191 11.63 -12.28 -3.41
C LEU A 191 11.88 -11.53 -4.70
N GLU A 192 12.34 -10.29 -4.59
CA GLU A 192 12.55 -9.37 -5.70
C GLU A 192 13.97 -8.83 -5.71
N GLY A 193 14.41 -8.31 -6.85
CA GLY A 193 15.75 -7.77 -7.04
C GLY A 193 16.33 -8.06 -8.42
N GLY A 194 17.48 -7.42 -8.70
CA GLY A 194 18.22 -7.62 -9.95
C GLY A 194 18.64 -9.07 -10.18
N ASP A 195 19.00 -9.40 -11.41
CA ASP A 195 19.62 -10.69 -11.75
C ASP A 195 20.93 -10.85 -10.96
N GLY A 196 21.19 -12.04 -10.43
CA GLY A 196 22.38 -12.29 -9.59
C GLY A 196 22.28 -11.84 -8.12
N ALA A 197 21.14 -11.27 -7.70
CA ALA A 197 20.94 -10.83 -6.31
C ALA A 197 20.84 -11.98 -5.27
N GLY A 198 20.80 -13.24 -5.69
CA GLY A 198 20.69 -14.39 -4.78
C GLY A 198 19.27 -14.80 -4.39
N LYS A 199 18.25 -14.37 -5.15
CA LYS A 199 16.82 -14.65 -4.87
C LYS A 199 16.54 -16.13 -4.68
N SER A 200 16.96 -16.99 -5.61
CA SER A 200 16.68 -18.42 -5.54
C SER A 200 17.32 -19.08 -4.31
N THR A 201 18.57 -18.70 -3.98
CA THR A 201 19.27 -19.14 -2.77
C THR A 201 18.50 -18.77 -1.49
N GLN A 202 18.04 -17.52 -1.41
CA GLN A 202 17.24 -17.05 -0.27
C GLN A 202 15.87 -17.74 -0.22
N ALA A 203 15.26 -18.02 -1.37
CA ALA A 203 13.97 -18.69 -1.45
C ALA A 203 14.02 -20.11 -0.86
N GLU A 204 15.06 -20.87 -1.19
CA GLU A 204 15.30 -22.21 -0.67
C GLU A 204 15.59 -22.18 0.84
N ALA A 205 16.52 -21.34 1.28
CA ALA A 205 16.88 -21.22 2.69
C ALA A 205 15.68 -20.82 3.57
N LEU A 206 14.86 -19.88 3.11
CA LEU A 206 13.63 -19.48 3.80
C LEU A 206 12.59 -20.61 3.78
N ALA A 207 12.44 -21.32 2.67
CA ALA A 207 11.50 -22.43 2.58
C ALA A 207 11.84 -23.55 3.58
N GLU A 208 13.12 -23.91 3.70
CA GLU A 208 13.58 -24.91 4.67
C GLU A 208 13.32 -24.45 6.10
N TRP A 209 13.66 -23.20 6.42
CA TRP A 209 13.43 -22.64 7.75
C TRP A 209 11.95 -22.60 8.14
N ILE A 210 11.06 -22.17 7.22
CA ILE A 210 9.62 -22.11 7.47
C ILE A 210 9.02 -23.52 7.59
N ARG A 211 9.48 -24.49 6.79
CA ARG A 211 9.09 -25.90 6.94
C ARG A 211 9.50 -26.47 8.30
N ALA A 212 10.69 -26.13 8.79
CA ALA A 212 11.17 -26.56 10.10
C ALA A 212 10.30 -26.03 11.26
N LYS A 213 9.58 -24.92 11.06
CA LYS A 213 8.56 -24.41 11.99
C LYS A 213 7.22 -25.14 11.91
N GLY A 214 7.06 -26.10 11.00
CA GLY A 214 5.84 -26.90 10.84
C GLY A 214 4.81 -26.31 9.88
N HIS A 215 5.18 -25.31 9.07
CA HIS A 215 4.31 -24.83 8.00
C HIS A 215 4.43 -25.70 6.75
N GLU A 216 3.32 -25.82 6.03
CA GLU A 216 3.36 -26.21 4.62
C GLU A 216 3.92 -25.06 3.78
N VAL A 217 4.93 -25.34 2.94
CA VAL A 217 5.58 -24.33 2.09
C VAL A 217 5.60 -24.75 0.64
N VAL A 218 5.01 -23.89 -0.20
CA VAL A 218 5.08 -23.98 -1.66
C VAL A 218 6.12 -22.99 -2.17
N LEU A 219 7.24 -23.52 -2.67
CA LEU A 219 8.27 -22.73 -3.34
C LEU A 219 7.96 -22.68 -4.84
N THR A 220 7.98 -21.49 -5.41
CA THR A 220 7.67 -21.26 -6.83
C THR A 220 8.49 -20.11 -7.42
N ARG A 221 8.33 -19.86 -8.73
CA ARG A 221 9.06 -18.80 -9.45
C ARG A 221 8.29 -18.27 -10.66
N GLU A 222 8.56 -17.02 -11.00
CA GLU A 222 8.07 -16.40 -12.23
C GLU A 222 9.24 -15.90 -13.10
N PRO A 223 9.21 -16.12 -14.42
CA PRO A 223 8.23 -16.90 -15.16
C PRO A 223 8.54 -18.41 -15.09
N GLY A 224 7.58 -19.27 -15.40
CA GLY A 224 7.86 -20.67 -15.74
C GLY A 224 7.62 -21.75 -14.70
N ALA A 225 6.84 -21.49 -13.65
CA ALA A 225 6.44 -22.51 -12.68
C ALA A 225 5.41 -23.53 -13.21
N THR A 226 4.64 -23.19 -14.25
CA THR A 226 3.58 -24.05 -14.82
C THR A 226 3.98 -24.67 -16.16
N PRO A 227 3.30 -25.73 -16.67
CA PRO A 227 3.58 -26.27 -17.99
C PRO A 227 3.46 -25.25 -19.13
N VAL A 228 2.45 -24.38 -19.08
CA VAL A 228 2.30 -23.26 -20.02
C VAL A 228 3.39 -22.23 -19.78
N GLY A 229 3.64 -21.89 -18.53
CA GLY A 229 4.67 -20.94 -18.14
C GLY A 229 6.06 -21.34 -18.63
N LYS A 230 6.42 -22.62 -18.61
CA LYS A 230 7.71 -23.11 -19.14
C LYS A 230 7.88 -22.77 -20.63
N ARG A 231 6.80 -22.86 -21.42
CA ARG A 231 6.80 -22.49 -22.85
C ARG A 231 6.87 -20.98 -23.04
N LEU A 232 6.21 -20.21 -22.18
CA LEU A 232 6.31 -18.75 -22.21
C LEU A 232 7.71 -18.28 -21.81
N ARG A 233 8.29 -18.86 -20.76
CA ARG A 233 9.66 -18.62 -20.31
C ARG A 233 10.67 -18.90 -21.42
N SER A 234 10.53 -20.01 -22.16
CA SER A 234 11.46 -20.28 -23.26
C SER A 234 11.43 -19.19 -24.33
N ILE A 235 10.25 -18.66 -24.68
CA ILE A 235 10.12 -17.54 -25.63
C ILE A 235 10.72 -16.25 -25.04
N LEU A 236 10.47 -15.98 -23.76
CA LEU A 236 10.91 -14.75 -23.10
C LEU A 236 12.43 -14.66 -22.95
N LEU A 237 13.09 -15.78 -22.66
CA LEU A 237 14.53 -15.81 -22.36
C LEU A 237 15.42 -16.14 -23.56
N ASP A 238 14.84 -16.65 -24.65
CA ASP A 238 15.58 -16.99 -25.86
C ASP A 238 16.19 -15.73 -26.51
N VAL A 239 17.52 -15.72 -26.60
CA VAL A 239 18.32 -14.64 -27.20
C VAL A 239 18.00 -14.46 -28.69
N SER A 240 17.56 -15.53 -29.38
CA SER A 240 17.14 -15.47 -30.78
C SER A 240 15.81 -14.73 -30.99
N SER A 241 15.05 -14.48 -29.91
CA SER A 241 13.83 -13.65 -29.94
C SER A 241 14.14 -12.14 -29.91
N ALA A 242 15.35 -11.73 -30.31
CA ALA A 242 15.74 -10.34 -30.51
C ALA A 242 14.85 -9.67 -31.59
N GLY A 243 13.75 -9.08 -31.15
CA GLY A 243 12.68 -8.57 -32.02
C GLY A 243 11.31 -8.57 -31.35
N LEU A 244 11.16 -9.24 -30.19
CA LEU A 244 9.96 -9.16 -29.38
C LEU A 244 9.74 -7.70 -28.90
N SER A 245 8.61 -7.11 -29.27
CA SER A 245 8.27 -5.77 -28.79
C SER A 245 8.16 -5.74 -27.26
N HIS A 246 8.52 -4.62 -26.63
CA HIS A 246 8.47 -4.48 -25.16
C HIS A 246 7.05 -4.73 -24.60
N ARG A 247 6.01 -4.32 -25.34
CA ARG A 247 4.61 -4.61 -24.97
C ARG A 247 4.28 -6.10 -25.03
N ALA A 248 4.76 -6.81 -26.05
CA ALA A 248 4.56 -8.26 -26.14
C ALA A 248 5.30 -8.98 -25.00
N GLU A 249 6.52 -8.57 -24.67
CA GLU A 249 7.26 -9.07 -23.50
C GLU A 249 6.44 -8.93 -22.21
N ALA A 250 5.92 -7.72 -21.93
CA ALA A 250 5.11 -7.46 -20.75
C ALA A 250 3.82 -8.30 -20.70
N LEU A 251 3.16 -8.50 -21.85
CA LEU A 251 1.94 -9.31 -21.94
C LEU A 251 2.22 -10.81 -21.75
N LEU A 252 3.34 -11.33 -22.24
CA LEU A 252 3.72 -12.73 -22.02
C LEU A 252 4.05 -13.00 -20.55
N TYR A 253 4.75 -12.07 -19.88
CA TYR A 253 4.94 -12.13 -18.42
C TYR A 253 3.61 -12.09 -17.65
N ALA A 254 2.68 -11.21 -18.06
CA ALA A 254 1.36 -11.15 -17.45
C ALA A 254 0.55 -12.44 -17.67
N ALA A 255 0.66 -13.06 -18.84
CA ALA A 255 -0.01 -14.33 -19.16
C ALA A 255 0.54 -15.51 -18.33
N ASP A 256 1.87 -15.62 -18.20
CA ASP A 256 2.51 -16.61 -17.33
C ASP A 256 2.04 -16.46 -15.88
N ARG A 257 2.03 -15.22 -15.38
CA ARG A 257 1.61 -14.90 -14.02
C ARG A 257 0.14 -15.22 -13.76
N ALA A 258 -0.76 -14.92 -14.69
CA ALA A 258 -2.19 -15.24 -14.53
C ALA A 258 -2.39 -16.74 -14.32
N GLU A 259 -1.82 -17.54 -15.22
CA GLU A 259 -1.86 -19.01 -15.13
C GLU A 259 -1.21 -19.51 -13.83
N HIS A 260 -0.06 -18.97 -13.46
CA HIS A 260 0.66 -19.37 -12.27
C HIS A 260 -0.12 -19.06 -10.98
N VAL A 261 -0.74 -17.88 -10.90
CA VAL A 261 -1.56 -17.51 -9.75
C VAL A 261 -2.78 -18.42 -9.61
N ASP A 262 -3.49 -18.67 -10.70
CA ASP A 262 -4.73 -19.46 -10.65
C ASP A 262 -4.49 -20.94 -10.41
N THR A 263 -3.36 -21.50 -10.87
CA THR A 263 -3.11 -22.95 -10.77
C THR A 263 -2.21 -23.35 -9.60
N VAL A 264 -1.38 -22.44 -9.07
CA VAL A 264 -0.39 -22.76 -8.03
C VAL A 264 -0.55 -21.86 -6.81
N VAL A 265 -0.41 -20.55 -6.97
CA VAL A 265 -0.30 -19.63 -5.82
C VAL A 265 -1.60 -19.54 -5.04
N ARG A 266 -2.72 -19.26 -5.71
CA ARG A 266 -4.02 -19.08 -5.06
C ARG A 266 -4.51 -20.36 -4.39
N PRO A 267 -4.51 -21.54 -5.03
CA PRO A 267 -4.88 -22.78 -4.36
C PRO A 267 -4.00 -23.08 -3.13
N ALA A 268 -2.71 -22.73 -3.18
CA ALA A 268 -1.81 -22.93 -2.06
C ALA A 268 -2.12 -22.00 -0.87
N LEU A 269 -2.46 -20.74 -1.14
CA LEU A 269 -2.86 -19.78 -0.10
C LEU A 269 -4.22 -20.12 0.51
N GLU A 270 -5.19 -20.53 -0.31
CA GLU A 270 -6.55 -20.87 0.15
C GLU A 270 -6.56 -21.98 1.21
N ARG A 271 -5.67 -22.96 1.09
CA ARG A 271 -5.47 -24.05 2.07
C ARG A 271 -4.55 -23.69 3.24
N GLY A 272 -4.10 -22.43 3.35
CA GLY A 272 -3.32 -21.94 4.48
C GLY A 272 -1.81 -22.12 4.38
N ALA A 273 -1.26 -22.51 3.22
CA ALA A 273 0.18 -22.69 3.07
C ALA A 273 0.93 -21.35 2.99
N VAL A 274 2.23 -21.40 3.25
CA VAL A 274 3.15 -20.31 2.95
C VAL A 274 3.64 -20.47 1.52
N VAL A 275 3.42 -19.46 0.68
CA VAL A 275 3.95 -19.42 -0.68
C VAL A 275 5.16 -18.50 -0.73
N ILE A 276 6.27 -18.98 -1.26
CA ILE A 276 7.47 -18.19 -1.54
C ILE A 276 7.68 -18.19 -3.05
N SER A 277 7.61 -17.01 -3.67
CA SER A 277 7.85 -16.84 -5.10
C SER A 277 9.15 -16.09 -5.36
N ASP A 278 10.03 -16.67 -6.18
CA ASP A 278 11.13 -15.94 -6.82
C ASP A 278 10.56 -15.11 -7.97
N ARG A 279 10.52 -13.79 -7.78
CA ARG A 279 9.83 -12.78 -8.59
C ARG A 279 8.29 -12.85 -8.53
N TYR A 280 7.68 -11.69 -8.74
CA TYR A 280 6.24 -11.49 -8.90
C TYR A 280 5.95 -10.23 -9.75
N ILE A 281 4.91 -9.46 -9.41
CA ILE A 281 4.48 -8.26 -10.12
C ILE A 281 5.58 -7.18 -10.17
N ASP A 282 6.35 -7.01 -9.09
CA ASP A 282 7.30 -5.91 -8.96
C ASP A 282 8.46 -6.05 -9.95
N SER A 283 8.88 -7.29 -10.24
CA SER A 283 9.78 -7.59 -11.35
C SER A 283 9.27 -7.04 -12.69
N SER A 284 7.97 -7.19 -13.00
CA SER A 284 7.46 -6.65 -14.26
C SER A 284 7.48 -5.13 -14.30
N VAL A 285 7.12 -4.48 -13.18
CA VAL A 285 7.13 -3.02 -13.10
C VAL A 285 8.56 -2.46 -13.21
N ALA A 286 9.54 -3.12 -12.60
CA ALA A 286 10.94 -2.72 -12.68
C ALA A 286 11.56 -2.98 -14.06
N TYR A 287 11.43 -4.20 -14.60
CA TYR A 287 12.06 -4.57 -15.88
C TYR A 287 11.31 -3.99 -17.08
N GLN A 288 10.01 -4.23 -17.19
CA GLN A 288 9.23 -3.78 -18.34
C GLN A 288 8.80 -2.31 -18.21
N GLY A 289 8.49 -1.84 -17.00
CA GLY A 289 8.20 -0.42 -16.78
C GLY A 289 9.47 0.44 -16.88
N ALA A 290 10.29 0.42 -15.83
CA ALA A 290 11.47 1.29 -15.74
C ALA A 290 12.59 0.91 -16.74
N GLY A 291 12.80 -0.38 -17.00
CA GLY A 291 13.83 -0.85 -17.91
C GLY A 291 13.53 -0.62 -19.39
N ARG A 292 12.32 -0.96 -19.85
CA ARG A 292 11.91 -1.01 -21.28
C ARG A 292 11.14 0.23 -21.80
N ASP A 293 11.18 1.35 -21.10
CA ASP A 293 10.46 2.60 -21.46
C ASP A 293 8.94 2.38 -21.67
N LEU A 294 8.34 1.50 -20.88
CA LEU A 294 6.88 1.40 -20.79
C LEU A 294 6.42 2.15 -19.54
N SER A 295 5.19 2.64 -19.56
CA SER A 295 4.61 3.26 -18.36
C SER A 295 4.55 2.23 -17.21
N PRO A 296 5.27 2.45 -16.08
CA PRO A 296 5.24 1.53 -14.95
C PRO A 296 3.84 1.35 -14.38
N THR A 297 3.00 2.39 -14.47
CA THR A 297 1.61 2.35 -14.01
C THR A 297 0.73 1.44 -14.87
N GLU A 298 0.99 1.38 -16.19
CA GLU A 298 0.26 0.48 -17.08
C GLU A 298 0.68 -0.97 -16.89
N VAL A 299 1.97 -1.23 -16.72
CA VAL A 299 2.49 -2.58 -16.43
C VAL A 299 1.94 -3.09 -15.09
N ALA A 300 1.91 -2.22 -14.06
CA ALA A 300 1.30 -2.54 -12.76
C ALA A 300 -0.20 -2.81 -12.88
N ARG A 301 -0.93 -2.07 -13.73
CA ARG A 301 -2.36 -2.30 -13.98
C ARG A 301 -2.61 -3.66 -14.61
N ILE A 302 -1.92 -3.98 -15.70
CA ILE A 302 -2.06 -5.27 -16.40
C ILE A 302 -1.70 -6.42 -15.46
N SER A 303 -0.63 -6.26 -14.68
CA SER A 303 -0.19 -7.27 -13.72
C SER A 303 -1.22 -7.49 -12.59
N ARG A 304 -1.83 -6.41 -12.06
CA ARG A 304 -2.92 -6.53 -11.07
C ARG A 304 -4.15 -7.23 -11.65
N TRP A 305 -4.50 -6.90 -12.88
CA TRP A 305 -5.61 -7.56 -13.56
C TRP A 305 -5.32 -9.06 -13.72
N ALA A 306 -4.12 -9.42 -14.16
CA ALA A 306 -3.67 -10.81 -14.31
C ALA A 306 -3.73 -11.62 -13.00
N THR A 307 -3.55 -10.98 -11.84
CA THR A 307 -3.55 -11.67 -10.54
C THR A 307 -4.85 -11.52 -9.75
N ASN A 308 -5.86 -10.88 -10.34
CA ASN A 308 -7.07 -10.45 -9.66
C ASN A 308 -6.78 -9.71 -8.34
N GLY A 309 -5.79 -8.83 -8.36
CA GLY A 309 -5.43 -7.98 -7.22
C GLY A 309 -4.64 -8.67 -6.10
N LEU A 310 -4.26 -9.95 -6.26
CA LEU A 310 -3.43 -10.63 -5.26
C LEU A 310 -2.07 -9.92 -5.12
N VAL A 311 -1.73 -9.52 -3.90
CA VAL A 311 -0.41 -8.98 -3.56
C VAL A 311 0.26 -9.79 -2.45
N PRO A 312 1.62 -9.81 -2.37
CA PRO A 312 2.32 -10.45 -1.27
C PRO A 312 2.04 -9.78 0.08
N HIS A 313 2.11 -10.56 1.14
CA HIS A 313 2.13 -10.07 2.52
C HIS A 313 3.48 -9.40 2.84
N LEU A 314 4.55 -9.91 2.25
CA LEU A 314 5.89 -9.36 2.34
C LEU A 314 6.59 -9.49 0.99
N THR A 315 7.15 -8.39 0.48
CA THR A 315 8.12 -8.42 -0.61
C THR A 315 9.51 -8.16 -0.02
N VAL A 316 10.44 -9.10 -0.18
CA VAL A 316 11.84 -8.91 0.21
C VAL A 316 12.59 -8.48 -1.04
N LEU A 317 13.07 -7.23 -1.03
CA LEU A 317 13.91 -6.69 -2.09
C LEU A 317 15.38 -6.92 -1.73
N LEU A 318 16.04 -7.81 -2.46
CA LEU A 318 17.47 -8.04 -2.41
C LEU A 318 18.18 -6.97 -3.25
N ASP A 319 18.69 -5.93 -2.59
CA ASP A 319 19.38 -4.81 -3.24
C ASP A 319 20.87 -5.11 -3.37
N VAL A 320 21.37 -5.07 -4.61
CA VAL A 320 22.80 -5.20 -4.92
C VAL A 320 23.09 -4.35 -6.15
N SER A 321 24.31 -3.83 -6.26
CA SER A 321 24.73 -3.10 -7.45
C SER A 321 24.74 -4.03 -8.68
N PRO A 322 24.34 -3.56 -9.88
CA PRO A 322 24.41 -4.37 -11.09
C PRO A 322 25.81 -4.91 -11.38
N GLU A 323 26.84 -4.14 -11.03
CA GLU A 323 28.24 -4.50 -11.21
C GLU A 323 28.63 -5.71 -10.34
N THR A 324 28.32 -5.68 -9.04
CA THR A 324 28.59 -6.80 -8.13
C THR A 324 27.72 -8.01 -8.45
N ALA A 325 26.48 -7.80 -8.89
CA ALA A 325 25.60 -8.90 -9.27
C ALA A 325 26.10 -9.64 -10.52
N ARG A 326 26.72 -8.91 -11.47
CA ARG A 326 27.30 -9.48 -12.69
C ARG A 326 28.45 -10.43 -12.41
N GLU A 327 29.25 -10.17 -11.38
CA GLU A 327 30.36 -11.03 -10.95
C GLU A 327 29.90 -12.43 -10.50
N ARG A 328 28.60 -12.58 -10.18
CA ARG A 328 28.00 -13.84 -9.72
C ARG A 328 27.47 -14.71 -10.86
N PHE A 329 27.49 -14.24 -12.11
CA PHE A 329 27.01 -15.02 -13.24
C PHE A 329 28.01 -16.12 -13.62
N THR A 330 27.56 -17.37 -13.55
CA THR A 330 28.35 -18.55 -13.91
C THR A 330 28.04 -19.08 -15.31
N GLU A 331 26.89 -18.69 -15.87
CA GLU A 331 26.39 -19.16 -17.15
C GLU A 331 26.33 -18.01 -18.18
N ALA A 332 26.11 -18.37 -19.45
CA ALA A 332 25.89 -17.38 -20.50
C ALA A 332 24.60 -16.60 -20.21
N PRO A 333 24.63 -15.26 -20.26
CA PRO A 333 23.49 -14.45 -19.89
C PRO A 333 22.32 -14.68 -20.84
N ASP A 334 21.11 -14.70 -20.28
CA ASP A 334 19.89 -14.71 -21.08
C ASP A 334 19.64 -13.35 -21.79
N ARG A 335 18.54 -13.25 -22.53
CA ARG A 335 18.19 -12.04 -23.27
C ARG A 335 18.07 -10.78 -22.39
N LEU A 336 17.56 -10.88 -21.17
CA LEU A 336 17.41 -9.74 -20.26
C LEU A 336 18.71 -9.44 -19.52
N GLU A 337 19.45 -10.49 -19.15
CA GLU A 337 20.77 -10.36 -18.53
C GLU A 337 21.80 -9.78 -19.50
N SER A 338 21.58 -9.90 -20.81
CA SER A 338 22.43 -9.33 -21.86
C SER A 338 22.19 -7.83 -22.11
N GLU A 339 21.25 -7.20 -21.41
CA GLU A 339 20.98 -5.77 -21.56
C GLU A 339 22.13 -4.89 -21.02
N PRO A 340 22.24 -3.61 -21.48
CA PRO A 340 23.29 -2.70 -21.05
C PRO A 340 23.24 -2.38 -19.55
N ALA A 341 24.36 -1.97 -18.96
CA ALA A 341 24.44 -1.60 -17.54
C ALA A 341 23.41 -0.52 -17.14
N GLU A 342 23.15 0.46 -18.01
CA GLU A 342 22.13 1.50 -17.80
C GLU A 342 20.71 0.91 -17.63
N PHE A 343 20.39 -0.17 -18.34
CA PHE A 343 19.12 -0.87 -18.18
C PHE A 343 19.01 -1.43 -16.76
N HIS A 344 20.03 -2.15 -16.29
CA HIS A 344 20.03 -2.72 -14.95
C HIS A 344 20.04 -1.65 -13.85
N ALA A 345 20.69 -0.51 -14.07
CA ALA A 345 20.62 0.63 -13.16
C ALA A 345 19.20 1.21 -13.06
N ARG A 346 18.48 1.34 -14.19
CA ARG A 346 17.06 1.74 -14.19
C ARG A 346 16.18 0.71 -13.49
N VAL A 347 16.42 -0.58 -13.70
CA VAL A 347 15.69 -1.66 -13.01
C VAL A 347 15.88 -1.58 -11.50
N ARG A 348 17.11 -1.44 -11.00
CA ARG A 348 17.41 -1.27 -9.57
C ARG A 348 16.69 -0.05 -8.99
N SER A 349 16.78 1.10 -9.68
CA SER A 349 16.08 2.33 -9.28
C SER A 349 14.56 2.14 -9.23
N GLY A 350 14.00 1.41 -10.20
CA GLY A 350 12.59 1.04 -10.23
C GLY A 350 12.16 0.24 -9.00
N PHE A 351 12.93 -0.78 -8.62
CA PHE A 351 12.66 -1.56 -7.40
C PHE A 351 12.73 -0.71 -6.12
N LEU A 352 13.76 0.13 -5.97
CA LEU A 352 13.91 1.00 -4.81
C LEU A 352 12.76 2.02 -4.71
N THR A 353 12.30 2.54 -5.85
CA THR A 353 11.14 3.43 -5.93
C THR A 353 9.86 2.72 -5.46
N LEU A 354 9.64 1.47 -5.89
CA LEU A 354 8.50 0.67 -5.43
C LEU A 354 8.56 0.42 -3.93
N ALA A 355 9.73 0.04 -3.40
CA ALA A 355 9.93 -0.20 -1.98
C ALA A 355 9.68 1.06 -1.13
N ALA A 356 10.16 2.22 -1.58
CA ALA A 356 9.94 3.50 -0.90
C ALA A 356 8.46 3.92 -0.88
N SER A 357 7.66 3.48 -1.86
CA SER A 357 6.24 3.82 -1.95
C SER A 357 5.34 3.04 -0.98
N ASP A 358 5.81 1.91 -0.44
CA ASP A 358 5.04 1.02 0.45
C ASP A 358 5.94 0.35 1.51
N PRO A 359 6.56 1.12 2.43
CA PRO A 359 7.55 0.58 3.38
C PRO A 359 6.96 -0.44 4.37
N GLY A 360 5.64 -0.56 4.47
CA GLY A 360 4.99 -1.58 5.30
C GLY A 360 5.07 -2.99 4.68
N ARG A 361 4.98 -3.07 3.34
CA ARG A 361 4.98 -4.33 2.58
C ARG A 361 6.38 -4.76 2.13
N TYR A 362 7.34 -3.84 2.04
CA TYR A 362 8.70 -4.15 1.60
C TYR A 362 9.69 -4.32 2.75
N LEU A 363 10.61 -5.26 2.59
CA LEU A 363 11.86 -5.35 3.34
C LEU A 363 13.02 -5.23 2.34
N VAL A 364 13.74 -4.12 2.37
CA VAL A 364 14.96 -3.95 1.57
C VAL A 364 16.14 -4.51 2.35
N VAL A 365 16.90 -5.42 1.74
CA VAL A 365 18.07 -6.07 2.33
C VAL A 365 19.27 -5.89 1.43
N ASP A 366 20.41 -5.50 2.00
CA ASP A 366 21.69 -5.45 1.29
C ASP A 366 22.14 -6.87 0.93
N ALA A 367 22.02 -7.22 -0.34
CA ALA A 367 22.38 -8.51 -0.89
C ALA A 367 23.86 -8.57 -1.34
N GLY A 368 24.66 -7.54 -1.04
CA GLY A 368 26.11 -7.57 -1.09
C GLY A 368 26.75 -8.35 0.06
N GLN A 369 25.99 -8.63 1.13
CA GLN A 369 26.43 -9.41 2.29
C GLN A 369 26.44 -10.91 2.02
N GLU A 370 27.05 -11.67 2.94
CA GLU A 370 27.03 -13.14 2.93
C GLU A 370 25.58 -13.69 2.98
N PRO A 371 25.27 -14.78 2.25
CA PRO A 371 23.91 -15.31 2.14
C PRO A 371 23.22 -15.60 3.48
N GLU A 372 23.96 -16.07 4.49
CA GLU A 372 23.44 -16.38 5.82
C GLU A 372 23.06 -15.12 6.60
N ALA A 373 23.79 -14.01 6.41
CA ALA A 373 23.48 -12.73 7.02
C ALA A 373 22.16 -12.17 6.45
N VAL A 374 22.01 -12.23 5.12
CA VAL A 374 20.77 -11.88 4.42
C VAL A 374 19.61 -12.72 4.95
N THR A 375 19.78 -14.04 5.01
CA THR A 375 18.75 -14.97 5.53
C THR A 375 18.35 -14.59 6.95
N THR A 376 19.31 -14.24 7.80
CA THR A 376 19.07 -13.87 9.21
C THR A 376 18.19 -12.62 9.33
N VAL A 377 18.47 -11.59 8.52
CA VAL A 377 17.67 -10.35 8.48
C VAL A 377 16.23 -10.66 8.07
N VAL A 378 16.04 -11.47 7.02
CA VAL A 378 14.70 -11.81 6.53
C VAL A 378 13.94 -12.65 7.55
N ARG A 379 14.60 -13.62 8.19
CA ARG A 379 14.01 -14.43 9.27
C ARG A 379 13.53 -13.57 10.43
N HIS A 380 14.32 -12.60 10.87
CA HIS A 380 13.95 -11.70 11.95
C HIS A 380 12.66 -10.93 11.63
N ARG A 381 12.50 -10.46 10.39
CA ARG A 381 11.26 -9.81 9.95
C ARG A 381 10.08 -10.79 9.92
N LEU A 382 10.30 -12.00 9.42
CA LEU A 382 9.26 -13.03 9.36
C LEU A 382 8.83 -13.52 10.73
N ASP A 383 9.70 -13.55 11.74
CA ASP A 383 9.32 -13.89 13.13
C ASP A 383 8.24 -12.96 13.70
N GLN A 384 8.12 -11.74 13.18
CA GLN A 384 7.13 -10.75 13.61
C GLN A 384 5.82 -10.82 12.82
N MET A 385 5.85 -11.37 11.61
CA MET A 385 4.74 -11.29 10.65
C MET A 385 4.10 -12.65 10.35
N LEU A 386 4.90 -13.71 10.37
CA LEU A 386 4.44 -15.05 10.03
C LEU A 386 3.54 -15.56 11.17
N PRO A 387 2.30 -16.00 10.87
CA PRO A 387 1.44 -16.66 11.85
C PRO A 387 2.11 -17.91 12.41
N LEU A 388 1.75 -18.32 13.63
CA LEU A 388 2.22 -19.58 14.20
C LEU A 388 1.68 -20.77 13.38
N SER A 389 2.49 -21.81 13.22
CA SER A 389 2.03 -23.04 12.58
C SER A 389 1.04 -23.80 13.46
N GLU A 390 0.23 -24.68 12.86
CA GLU A 390 -0.63 -25.57 13.66
C GLU A 390 0.17 -26.45 14.63
N ALA A 391 1.39 -26.84 14.25
CA ALA A 391 2.28 -27.63 15.10
C ALA A 391 2.75 -26.81 16.31
N GLU A 392 3.13 -25.55 16.11
CA GLU A 392 3.52 -24.64 17.19
C GLU A 392 2.36 -24.31 18.13
N LEU A 393 1.15 -24.13 17.58
CA LEU A 393 -0.06 -23.91 18.36
C LEU A 393 -0.36 -25.12 19.25
N LYS A 394 -0.36 -26.33 18.69
CA LYS A 394 -0.55 -27.58 19.44
C LYS A 394 0.52 -27.77 20.53
N ALA A 395 1.78 -27.53 20.20
CA ALA A 395 2.88 -27.64 21.15
C ALA A 395 2.75 -26.63 22.32
N ARG A 396 2.28 -25.40 22.04
CA ARG A 396 2.00 -24.40 23.09
C ARG A 396 0.83 -24.80 23.97
N GLU A 397 -0.23 -25.36 23.39
CA GLU A 397 -1.39 -25.85 24.15
C GLU A 397 -1.01 -27.03 25.06
N GLU A 398 -0.22 -27.99 24.56
CA GLU A 398 0.30 -29.11 25.33
C GLU A 398 1.23 -28.63 26.47
N ALA A 399 2.14 -27.70 26.17
CA ALA A 399 3.01 -27.11 27.19
C ALA A 399 2.23 -26.38 28.27
N ARG A 400 1.18 -25.63 27.90
CA ARG A 400 0.28 -24.97 28.85
C ARG A 400 -0.42 -26.00 29.74
N ARG A 401 -1.00 -27.05 29.14
CA ARG A 401 -1.68 -28.11 29.89
C ARG A 401 -0.75 -28.80 30.88
N LYS A 402 0.48 -29.12 30.46
CA LYS A 402 1.48 -29.74 31.34
C LYS A 402 1.88 -28.81 32.49
N ALA A 403 2.05 -27.52 32.22
CA ALA A 403 2.34 -26.53 33.25
C ALA A 403 1.19 -26.40 34.27
N GLU A 404 -0.06 -26.43 33.82
CA GLU A 404 -1.24 -26.43 34.69
C GLU A 404 -1.31 -27.70 35.56
N GLU A 405 -1.05 -28.88 34.98
CA GLU A 405 -1.01 -30.15 35.70
C GLU A 405 0.12 -30.18 36.74
N ASP A 406 1.33 -29.71 36.40
CA ASP A 406 2.46 -29.61 37.33
C ASP A 406 2.20 -28.58 38.44
N ALA A 407 1.57 -27.44 38.13
CA ALA A 407 1.19 -26.44 39.12
C ALA A 407 0.14 -26.99 40.09
N ARG A 408 -0.85 -27.73 39.59
CA ARG A 408 -1.84 -28.41 40.44
C ARG A 408 -1.19 -29.45 41.34
N ARG A 409 -0.28 -30.29 40.82
CA ARG A 409 0.45 -31.28 41.64
C ARG A 409 1.25 -30.59 42.76
N ARG A 410 1.96 -29.50 42.45
CA ARG A 410 2.70 -28.73 43.47
C ARG A 410 1.77 -28.13 44.52
N ALA A 411 0.61 -27.61 44.12
CA ALA A 411 -0.37 -27.08 45.06
C ALA A 411 -0.98 -28.18 45.96
N GLU A 412 -1.26 -29.36 45.41
CA GLU A 412 -1.70 -30.53 46.18
C GLU A 412 -0.62 -31.00 47.16
N GLU A 413 0.64 -31.07 46.74
CA GLU A 413 1.78 -31.40 47.61
C GLU A 413 2.00 -30.36 48.72
N GLU A 414 1.89 -29.07 48.41
CA GLU A 414 2.02 -27.98 49.39
C GLU A 414 0.86 -27.99 50.39
N ALA A 415 -0.38 -28.22 49.91
CA ALA A 415 -1.54 -28.37 50.77
C ALA A 415 -1.42 -29.59 51.69
N ALA A 416 -0.91 -30.72 51.18
CA ALA A 416 -0.66 -31.90 51.99
C ALA A 416 0.41 -31.65 53.07
N ARG A 417 1.50 -30.96 52.73
CA ARG A 417 2.53 -30.56 53.72
C ARG A 417 1.96 -29.64 54.80
N LYS A 418 1.20 -28.61 54.41
CA LYS A 418 0.54 -27.71 55.37
C LYS A 418 -0.42 -28.46 56.28
N ALA A 419 -1.22 -29.39 55.73
CA ALA A 419 -2.12 -30.21 56.53
C ALA A 419 -1.38 -31.14 57.51
N GLU A 420 -0.22 -31.68 57.11
CA GLU A 420 0.62 -32.49 57.99
C GLU A 420 1.30 -31.66 59.07
N GLU A 421 1.81 -30.47 58.75
CA GLU A 421 2.34 -29.51 59.73
C GLU A 421 1.25 -29.11 60.75
N GLU A 422 0.04 -28.77 60.29
CA GLU A 422 -1.10 -28.47 61.17
C GLU A 422 -1.47 -29.67 62.06
N ARG A 423 -1.40 -30.91 61.54
CA ARG A 423 -1.65 -32.12 62.34
C ARG A 423 -0.59 -32.28 63.44
N LEU A 424 0.69 -32.15 63.10
CA LEU A 424 1.80 -32.25 64.05
C LEU A 424 1.75 -31.14 65.11
N GLU A 425 1.34 -29.93 64.74
CA GLU A 425 1.13 -28.84 65.69
C GLU A 425 -0.01 -29.15 66.67
N ARG A 426 -1.14 -29.70 66.18
CA ARG A 426 -2.24 -30.14 67.03
C ARG A 426 -1.81 -31.23 68.01
N GLU A 427 -1.10 -32.25 67.54
CA GLU A 427 -0.57 -33.33 68.38
C GLU A 427 0.37 -32.77 69.47
N ARG A 428 1.26 -31.83 69.11
CA ARG A 428 2.18 -31.19 70.05
C ARG A 428 1.44 -30.32 71.09
N GLN A 429 0.36 -29.65 70.69
CA GLN A 429 -0.49 -28.89 71.61
C GLN A 429 -1.25 -29.81 72.57
N GLU A 430 -1.77 -30.94 72.09
CA GLU A 430 -2.43 -31.95 72.93
C GLU A 430 -1.46 -32.58 73.93
N GLU A 431 -0.23 -32.90 73.52
CA GLU A 431 0.81 -33.43 74.41
C GLU A 431 1.20 -32.42 75.49
N LEU A 432 1.39 -31.14 75.13
CA LEU A 432 1.64 -30.06 76.09
C LEU A 432 0.48 -29.87 77.07
N ALA A 433 -0.77 -29.96 76.60
CA ALA A 433 -1.95 -29.87 77.46
C ALA A 433 -2.03 -31.05 78.44
N ARG A 434 -1.67 -32.26 77.99
CA ARG A 434 -1.61 -33.46 78.84
C ARG A 434 -0.54 -33.34 79.92
N LEU A 435 0.66 -32.87 79.58
CA LEU A 435 1.74 -32.65 80.54
C LEU A 435 1.36 -31.60 81.59
N ARG A 436 0.70 -30.51 81.19
CA ARG A 436 0.18 -29.49 82.12
C ARG A 436 -0.87 -30.07 83.06
N ALA A 437 -1.79 -30.89 82.55
CA ALA A 437 -2.79 -31.55 83.37
C ALA A 437 -2.15 -32.52 84.38
N GLU A 438 -1.12 -33.29 83.97
CA GLU A 438 -0.37 -34.16 84.88
C GLU A 438 0.39 -33.35 85.94
N GLU A 439 1.00 -32.20 85.59
CA GLU A 439 1.63 -31.29 86.55
C GLU A 439 0.61 -30.72 87.54
N GLU A 440 -0.57 -30.27 87.08
CA GLU A 440 -1.65 -29.78 87.93
C GLU A 440 -2.17 -30.89 88.86
N GLU A 441 -2.30 -32.12 88.37
CA GLU A 441 -2.70 -33.28 89.18
C GLU A 441 -1.64 -33.62 90.23
N ARG A 442 -0.35 -33.52 89.87
CA ARG A 442 0.78 -33.71 90.79
C ARG A 442 0.80 -32.65 91.88
N GLN A 443 0.61 -31.38 91.51
CA GLN A 443 0.49 -30.27 92.47
C GLN A 443 -0.72 -30.45 93.39
N ARG A 444 -1.86 -30.93 92.87
CA ARG A 444 -3.03 -31.27 93.69
C ARG A 444 -2.74 -32.39 94.69
N ARG A 445 -2.06 -33.46 94.26
CA ARG A 445 -1.67 -34.56 95.16
C ARG A 445 -0.68 -34.10 96.22
N GLU A 446 0.28 -33.25 95.87
CA GLU A 446 1.21 -32.65 96.85
C GLU A 446 0.48 -31.74 97.86
N LEU A 447 -0.52 -30.96 97.42
CA LEU A 447 -1.38 -30.16 98.30
C LEU A 447 -2.25 -31.04 99.22
N GLU A 448 -2.80 -32.14 98.72
CA GLU A 448 -3.58 -33.10 99.52
C GLU A 448 -2.71 -33.87 100.53
N GLU A 449 -1.47 -34.24 100.17
CA GLU A 449 -0.51 -34.85 101.11
C GLU A 449 -0.03 -33.84 102.16
N ALA A 450 0.15 -32.56 101.80
CA ALA A 450 0.48 -31.49 102.74
C ALA A 450 -0.67 -31.18 103.72
N GLN A 451 -1.93 -31.45 103.36
CA GLN A 451 -3.08 -31.33 104.25
C GLN A 451 -3.32 -32.56 105.15
N ARG A 452 -2.68 -33.70 104.86
CA ARG A 452 -2.76 -34.93 105.67
C ARG A 452 -1.63 -35.07 106.72
N ARG A 453 -0.62 -34.20 106.68
CA ARG A 453 0.38 -34.03 107.75
C ARG A 453 -0.05 -32.92 108.68
#